data_AF-A0AAV1H3A0-F1
#
_entry.id   AF-A0AAV1H3A0-F1
#
_cell.length_a   1.000
_cell.length_b   1.000
_cell.length_c   1.000
_cell.angle_alpha   90.00
_cell.angle_beta   90.00
_cell.angle_gamma   90.00
#
_symmetry.space_group_name_H-M   'P 1'
#
loop_
_entity.id
_entity.type
_entity.pdbx_description
1 polymer ?
#
loop_
_entity_poly.entity_id
_entity_poly.type
_entity_poly.pdbx_seq_one_letter_code
_entity_poly.pdbx_strand_id
1 'polypeptide(L)'
;MAPFSLMSAGVSLLAKSFTVFSCTSSLQRCTSVLPAAFFNPVRCLTSQTAGPPKKPLTGYMRYVKQQQPVVARQYPDTKAVDVIRKIAQQWRLLSPDQKRPFEQASQLAREQFKVDFQRYQAQLTPFQIKQQTLERKVRLAKRKAIRKKRELTNLGKPKRPRSPFNIFMSEHFEEARGTSTTEKLTSLRDDWRNLFSHQKHVGPLFFTCIVFIQPFTGTTRK
;
A
#
# COMPACT_ATOMS: atom_id res chain seq x y z
N MET A 1 -21.50 -37.98 61.17
CA MET A 1 -22.64 -38.18 62.09
C MET A 1 -23.33 -36.84 62.25
N ALA A 2 -24.56 -36.70 61.77
CA ALA A 2 -25.43 -35.57 62.14
C ALA A 2 -26.05 -35.84 63.52
N PRO A 3 -26.54 -34.82 64.24
CA PRO A 3 -27.99 -34.59 64.17
C PRO A 3 -28.46 -33.12 64.30
N PHE A 4 -29.60 -32.83 63.63
CA PHE A 4 -30.86 -32.16 64.08
C PHE A 4 -30.77 -30.89 64.98
N SER A 5 -31.56 -29.80 64.87
CA SER A 5 -32.94 -29.49 64.43
C SER A 5 -33.16 -27.98 64.74
N LEU A 6 -33.91 -27.10 64.05
CA LEU A 6 -35.38 -26.88 63.97
C LEU A 6 -35.67 -25.35 64.00
N MET A 7 -36.87 -24.98 63.53
CA MET A 7 -37.57 -23.67 63.50
C MET A 7 -37.25 -22.76 62.29
N SER A 8 -38.06 -22.59 61.23
CA SER A 8 -39.52 -22.45 60.99
C SER A 8 -40.05 -21.01 60.99
N ALA A 9 -40.97 -20.78 60.02
CA ALA A 9 -41.98 -19.74 59.84
C ALA A 9 -41.63 -18.64 58.80
N GLY A 10 -42.45 -18.34 57.79
CA GLY A 10 -43.82 -18.75 57.54
C GLY A 10 -44.28 -18.49 56.10
N VAL A 11 -45.34 -19.21 55.76
CA VAL A 11 -45.99 -19.40 54.46
C VAL A 11 -46.97 -18.26 54.14
N SER A 12 -47.18 -17.97 52.84
CA SER A 12 -48.49 -17.70 52.20
C SER A 12 -48.26 -17.51 50.68
N LEU A 13 -48.44 -18.51 49.80
CA LEU A 13 -49.69 -18.98 49.17
C LEU A 13 -50.59 -17.88 48.58
N LEU A 14 -50.57 -17.71 47.25
CA LEU A 14 -51.63 -18.06 46.30
C LEU A 14 -51.25 -17.46 44.92
N ALA A 15 -50.90 -18.28 43.93
CA ALA A 15 -51.79 -18.78 42.88
C ALA A 15 -52.43 -17.67 42.01
N LYS A 16 -52.07 -17.63 40.73
CA LYS A 16 -52.97 -17.97 39.61
C LYS A 16 -52.22 -17.93 38.29
N SER A 17 -52.55 -18.94 37.50
CA SER A 17 -52.00 -19.37 36.22
C SER A 17 -52.69 -18.69 35.02
N PHE A 18 -52.26 -19.11 33.82
CA PHE A 18 -52.82 -18.85 32.47
C PHE A 18 -52.36 -17.51 31.85
N THR A 19 -51.85 -17.42 30.61
CA THR A 19 -51.94 -18.29 29.43
C THR A 19 -50.78 -18.00 28.47
N VAL A 20 -50.45 -19.04 27.70
CA VAL A 20 -49.59 -19.09 26.52
C VAL A 20 -50.10 -18.16 25.42
N PHE A 21 -49.22 -17.39 24.76
CA PHE A 21 -49.33 -17.11 23.32
C PHE A 21 -47.94 -16.91 22.70
N SER A 22 -47.77 -17.53 21.54
CA SER A 22 -46.51 -17.85 20.87
C SER A 22 -45.97 -16.73 19.96
N CYS A 23 -44.73 -16.94 19.53
CA CYS A 23 -44.08 -16.46 18.29
C CYS A 23 -43.36 -15.10 18.36
N THR A 24 -42.03 -15.12 18.46
CA THR A 24 -41.12 -14.86 17.31
C THR A 24 -39.66 -15.02 17.74
N SER A 25 -38.97 -15.90 17.02
CA SER A 25 -37.52 -16.11 17.05
C SER A 25 -36.78 -14.96 16.38
N SER A 26 -35.76 -14.37 17.01
CA SER A 26 -34.49 -14.02 16.35
C SER A 26 -33.44 -13.40 17.29
N LEU A 27 -32.47 -14.24 17.65
CA LEU A 27 -31.02 -13.96 17.70
C LEU A 27 -30.57 -12.60 18.28
N GLN A 28 -30.30 -12.58 19.59
CA GLN A 28 -29.37 -11.62 20.17
C GLN A 28 -27.95 -11.91 19.67
N ARG A 29 -27.44 -11.01 18.84
CA ARG A 29 -26.07 -11.02 18.32
C ARG A 29 -25.13 -10.52 19.41
N CYS A 30 -24.39 -11.43 20.02
CA CYS A 30 -23.25 -11.11 20.88
C CYS A 30 -22.21 -10.29 20.09
N THR A 31 -22.07 -9.02 20.42
CA THR A 31 -21.02 -8.13 19.89
C THR A 31 -19.72 -8.38 20.66
N SER A 32 -18.96 -9.40 20.25
CA SER A 32 -17.55 -9.50 20.64
C SER A 32 -16.77 -8.42 19.88
N VAL A 33 -16.50 -7.31 20.56
CA VAL A 33 -15.56 -6.28 20.11
C VAL A 33 -14.15 -6.86 20.22
N LEU A 34 -13.65 -7.44 19.13
CA LEU A 34 -12.22 -7.66 18.95
C LEU A 34 -11.64 -6.41 18.24
N PRO A 35 -10.58 -5.79 18.76
CA PRO A 35 -9.95 -4.63 18.12
C PRO A 35 -9.42 -5.01 16.74
N ALA A 36 -10.00 -4.39 15.71
CA ALA A 36 -9.52 -4.43 14.34
C ALA A 36 -8.21 -3.62 14.23
N ALA A 37 -7.09 -4.20 14.66
CA ALA A 37 -5.76 -3.65 14.44
C ALA A 37 -4.82 -4.76 13.96
N PHE A 38 -4.23 -4.53 12.79
CA PHE A 38 -3.15 -5.31 12.18
C PHE A 38 -3.50 -6.61 11.44
N PHE A 39 -4.60 -6.63 10.70
CA PHE A 39 -4.50 -7.19 9.35
C PHE A 39 -4.00 -6.08 8.43
N ASN A 40 -2.68 -5.88 8.37
CA ASN A 40 -2.10 -5.41 7.13
C ASN A 40 -2.23 -6.58 6.16
N PRO A 41 -3.14 -6.55 5.16
CA PRO A 41 -2.96 -7.41 4.02
C PRO A 41 -1.66 -6.91 3.38
N VAL A 42 -0.52 -7.48 3.78
CA VAL A 42 0.61 -7.59 2.87
C VAL A 42 -0.05 -8.13 1.61
N ARG A 43 -0.10 -7.29 0.58
CA ARG A 43 -0.55 -7.72 -0.74
C ARG A 43 0.37 -8.87 -1.11
N CYS A 44 -0.03 -10.09 -0.75
CA CYS A 44 0.53 -11.32 -1.25
C CYS A 44 0.49 -11.11 -2.75
N LEU A 45 1.68 -10.94 -3.35
CA LEU A 45 1.81 -10.64 -4.76
C LEU A 45 0.93 -11.63 -5.51
N THR A 46 -0.21 -11.11 -5.95
CA THR A 46 -1.32 -11.79 -6.60
C THR A 46 -0.84 -13.06 -7.28
N SER A 47 -1.33 -14.21 -6.84
CA SER A 47 -1.36 -15.44 -7.65
C SER A 47 -2.27 -15.15 -8.85
N GLN A 48 -1.80 -14.34 -9.79
CA GLN A 48 -2.45 -14.23 -11.09
C GLN A 48 -2.22 -15.57 -11.79
N THR A 49 -3.31 -16.27 -12.02
CA THR A 49 -3.43 -17.55 -12.74
C THR A 49 -3.21 -17.40 -14.26
N ALA A 50 -3.08 -16.17 -14.79
CA ALA A 50 -2.98 -15.89 -16.22
C ALA A 50 -1.61 -15.36 -16.69
N GLY A 51 -0.61 -15.33 -15.81
CA GLY A 51 0.73 -14.81 -16.13
C GLY A 51 1.79 -15.90 -16.30
N PRO A 52 3.00 -15.57 -16.77
CA PRO A 52 4.12 -16.50 -16.77
C PRO A 52 4.34 -17.07 -15.36
N PRO A 53 4.58 -18.38 -15.22
CA PRO A 53 4.88 -18.99 -13.93
C PRO A 53 5.95 -18.21 -13.18
N LYS A 54 5.74 -17.97 -11.89
CA LYS A 54 6.70 -17.23 -11.06
C LYS A 54 7.81 -18.17 -10.62
N LYS A 55 9.04 -17.65 -10.58
CA LYS A 55 10.18 -18.39 -10.04
C LYS A 55 9.89 -18.81 -8.58
N PRO A 56 10.19 -20.05 -8.18
CA PRO A 56 9.96 -20.52 -6.82
C PRO A 56 10.91 -19.82 -5.84
N LEU A 57 10.51 -19.80 -4.57
CA LEU A 57 11.33 -19.26 -3.49
C LEU A 57 12.51 -20.19 -3.21
N THR A 58 13.68 -19.60 -2.95
CA THR A 58 14.84 -20.33 -2.45
C THR A 58 14.62 -20.80 -1.01
N GLY A 59 15.42 -21.77 -0.53
CA GLY A 59 15.31 -22.28 0.85
C GLY A 59 15.36 -21.16 1.91
N TYR A 60 16.33 -20.25 1.78
CA TYR A 60 16.40 -19.06 2.65
C TYR A 60 15.15 -18.18 2.56
N MET A 61 14.64 -17.87 1.37
CA MET A 61 13.45 -17.04 1.22
C MET A 61 12.19 -17.72 1.78
N ARG A 62 12.13 -19.05 1.72
CA ARG A 62 11.08 -19.85 2.37
C ARG A 62 11.17 -19.74 3.88
N TYR A 63 12.37 -19.83 4.45
CA TYR A 63 12.61 -19.59 5.88
C TYR A 63 12.21 -18.17 6.30
N VAL A 64 12.63 -17.14 5.53
CA VAL A 64 12.24 -15.75 5.77
C VAL A 64 10.73 -15.59 5.78
N LYS A 65 10.02 -16.17 4.80
CA LYS A 65 8.56 -16.11 4.72
C LYS A 65 7.89 -16.71 5.98
N GLN A 66 8.45 -17.79 6.52
CA GLN A 66 7.92 -18.43 7.73
C GLN A 66 8.25 -17.64 9.00
N GLN A 67 9.47 -17.12 9.13
CA GLN A 67 9.94 -16.46 10.36
C GLN A 67 9.59 -14.98 10.45
N GLN A 68 9.38 -14.29 9.31
CA GLN A 68 9.02 -12.88 9.29
C GLN A 68 7.84 -12.52 10.19
N PRO A 69 6.67 -13.21 10.14
CA PRO A 69 5.57 -12.90 11.04
C PRO A 69 5.88 -13.20 12.51
N VAL A 70 6.70 -14.22 12.79
CA VAL A 70 7.08 -14.59 14.17
C VAL A 70 7.95 -13.50 14.78
N VAL A 71 9.02 -13.11 14.09
CA VAL A 71 9.95 -12.08 14.57
C VAL A 71 9.30 -10.70 14.57
N ALA A 72 8.41 -10.39 13.61
CA ALA A 72 7.68 -9.13 13.61
C ALA A 72 6.72 -9.00 14.82
N ARG A 73 6.10 -10.10 15.26
CA ARG A 73 5.26 -10.10 16.48
C ARG A 73 6.08 -9.92 17.75
N GLN A 74 7.30 -10.46 17.79
CA GLN A 74 8.23 -10.27 18.91
C GLN A 74 8.76 -8.83 18.98
N TYR A 75 8.81 -8.12 17.85
CA TYR A 75 9.37 -6.78 17.73
C TYR A 75 8.44 -5.85 16.92
N PRO A 76 7.26 -5.47 17.46
CA PRO A 76 6.24 -4.73 16.71
C PRO A 76 6.70 -3.33 16.26
N ASP A 77 7.55 -2.67 17.05
CA ASP A 77 8.04 -1.30 16.77
C ASP A 77 9.28 -1.27 15.86
N THR A 78 9.80 -2.44 15.47
CA THR A 78 11.04 -2.53 14.69
C THR A 78 10.75 -2.43 13.20
N LYS A 79 11.60 -1.67 12.48
CA LYS A 79 11.50 -1.56 11.02
C LYS A 79 11.67 -2.94 10.37
N ALA A 80 10.88 -3.21 9.34
CA ALA A 80 10.92 -4.49 8.62
C ALA A 80 12.33 -4.87 8.13
N VAL A 81 13.16 -3.88 7.76
CA VAL A 81 14.55 -4.11 7.33
C VAL A 81 15.39 -4.75 8.45
N ASP A 82 15.20 -4.30 9.69
CA ASP A 82 15.93 -4.82 10.84
C ASP A 82 15.39 -6.19 11.27
N VAL A 83 14.08 -6.43 11.15
CA VAL A 83 13.47 -7.77 11.33
C VAL A 83 14.09 -8.78 10.36
N ILE A 84 14.17 -8.44 9.06
CA ILE A 84 14.79 -9.31 8.06
C ILE A 84 16.29 -9.51 8.34
N ARG A 85 17.00 -8.49 8.85
CA ARG A 85 18.41 -8.61 9.25
C ARG A 85 18.58 -9.64 10.38
N LYS A 86 17.71 -9.62 11.40
CA LYS A 86 17.72 -10.63 12.49
C LYS A 86 17.48 -12.05 11.95
N ILE A 87 16.51 -12.22 11.06
CA ILE A 87 16.22 -13.52 10.44
C ILE A 87 17.41 -14.02 9.61
N ALA A 88 18.09 -13.11 8.88
CA ALA A 88 19.29 -13.45 8.14
C ALA A 88 20.42 -13.96 9.04
N GLN A 89 20.58 -13.37 10.23
CA GLN A 89 21.53 -13.84 11.24
C GLN A 89 21.14 -15.21 11.77
N GLN A 90 19.88 -15.43 12.14
CA GLN A 90 19.37 -16.72 12.59
C GLN A 90 19.62 -17.82 11.55
N TRP A 91 19.34 -17.56 10.27
CA TRP A 91 19.59 -18.52 9.19
C TRP A 91 21.07 -18.92 9.09
N ARG A 92 22.01 -17.98 9.30
CA ARG A 92 23.44 -18.31 9.29
C ARG A 92 23.83 -19.26 10.41
N LEU A 93 23.20 -19.13 11.58
CA LEU A 93 23.44 -19.96 12.76
C LEU A 93 22.80 -21.35 12.69
N LEU A 94 21.80 -21.57 11.82
CA LEU A 94 21.16 -22.89 11.67
C LEU A 94 22.13 -23.95 11.14
N SER A 95 22.02 -25.16 11.66
CA SER A 95 22.78 -26.32 11.17
C SER A 95 22.33 -26.73 9.76
N PRO A 96 23.16 -27.48 9.02
CA PRO A 96 22.76 -28.03 7.72
C PRO A 96 21.48 -28.87 7.80
N ASP A 97 21.30 -29.65 8.87
CA ASP A 97 20.09 -30.47 9.09
C ASP A 97 18.82 -29.62 9.21
N GLN A 98 18.91 -28.48 9.90
CA GLN A 98 17.80 -27.55 10.06
C GLN A 98 17.48 -26.79 8.75
N LYS A 99 18.49 -26.59 7.89
CA LYS A 99 18.33 -25.97 6.56
C LYS A 99 17.76 -26.94 5.52
N ARG A 100 18.11 -28.23 5.63
CA ARG A 100 17.71 -29.31 4.72
C ARG A 100 16.23 -29.29 4.31
N PRO A 101 15.23 -29.21 5.22
CA PRO A 101 13.82 -29.21 4.81
C PRO A 101 13.46 -28.02 3.91
N PHE A 102 14.05 -26.85 4.14
CA PHE A 102 13.82 -25.67 3.30
C PHE A 102 14.45 -25.81 1.91
N GLU A 103 15.64 -26.41 1.86
CA GLU A 103 16.37 -26.67 0.61
C GLU A 103 15.68 -27.73 -0.23
N GLN A 104 15.28 -28.85 0.36
CA GLN A 104 14.51 -29.91 -0.32
C GLN A 104 13.19 -29.37 -0.87
N ALA A 105 12.46 -28.61 -0.07
CA ALA A 105 11.21 -28.01 -0.54
C ALA A 105 11.43 -26.92 -1.61
N SER A 106 12.60 -26.28 -1.64
CA SER A 106 12.99 -25.37 -2.72
C SER A 106 13.38 -26.10 -4.00
N GLN A 107 14.02 -27.28 -3.89
CA GLN A 107 14.40 -28.12 -5.03
C GLN A 107 13.15 -28.69 -5.72
N LEU A 108 12.24 -29.28 -4.95
CA LEU A 108 10.98 -29.80 -5.47
C LEU A 108 10.16 -28.72 -6.19
N ALA A 109 10.05 -27.53 -5.60
CA ALA A 109 9.36 -26.41 -6.24
C ALA A 109 10.05 -25.93 -7.53
N ARG A 110 11.38 -26.09 -7.64
CA ARG A 110 12.16 -25.76 -8.84
C ARG A 110 11.91 -26.75 -9.97
N GLU A 111 11.78 -28.03 -9.64
CA GLU A 111 11.45 -29.08 -10.61
C GLU A 111 10.04 -28.88 -11.17
N GLN A 112 9.06 -28.66 -10.30
CA GLN A 112 7.68 -28.32 -10.69
C GLN A 112 7.65 -27.08 -11.59
N PHE A 113 8.34 -26.00 -11.19
CA PHE A 113 8.43 -24.79 -11.99
C PHE A 113 9.02 -25.05 -13.39
N LYS A 114 9.99 -25.94 -13.54
CA LYS A 114 10.58 -26.27 -14.85
C LYS A 114 9.51 -26.86 -15.78
N VAL A 115 8.73 -27.81 -15.28
CA VAL A 115 7.63 -28.45 -16.03
C VAL A 115 6.55 -27.42 -16.37
N ASP A 116 6.09 -26.65 -15.39
CA ASP A 116 5.05 -25.63 -15.59
C ASP A 116 5.49 -24.54 -16.58
N PHE A 117 6.76 -24.14 -16.52
CA PHE A 117 7.32 -23.13 -17.42
C PHE A 117 7.43 -23.66 -18.86
N GLN A 118 7.83 -24.92 -19.05
CA GLN A 118 7.84 -25.55 -20.37
C GLN A 118 6.43 -25.64 -20.96
N ARG A 119 5.45 -26.09 -20.15
CA ARG A 119 4.04 -26.13 -20.56
C ARG A 119 3.54 -24.73 -20.95
N TYR A 120 3.82 -23.72 -20.13
CA TYR A 120 3.46 -22.34 -20.41
C TYR A 120 4.09 -21.84 -21.71
N GLN A 121 5.37 -22.11 -21.96
CA GLN A 121 6.04 -21.70 -23.19
C GLN A 121 5.44 -22.36 -24.44
N ALA A 122 5.07 -23.64 -24.35
CA ALA A 122 4.43 -24.36 -25.45
C ALA A 122 3.03 -23.82 -25.82
N GLN A 123 2.34 -23.18 -24.87
CA GLN A 123 1.01 -22.58 -25.09
C GLN A 123 1.06 -21.19 -25.74
N LEU A 124 2.24 -20.54 -25.83
CA LEU A 124 2.33 -19.16 -26.31
C LEU A 124 2.42 -19.07 -27.83
N THR A 125 1.69 -18.13 -28.40
CA THR A 125 1.81 -17.79 -29.82
C THR A 125 3.05 -16.92 -30.09
N PRO A 126 3.64 -16.96 -31.30
CA PRO A 126 4.78 -16.10 -31.65
C PRO A 126 4.51 -14.60 -31.45
N PHE A 127 3.27 -14.16 -31.67
CA PHE A 127 2.83 -12.79 -31.41
C PHE A 127 2.90 -12.44 -29.91
N GLN A 128 2.36 -13.31 -29.04
CA GLN A 128 2.44 -13.12 -27.59
C GLN A 128 3.88 -13.12 -27.08
N ILE A 129 4.75 -13.97 -27.63
CA ILE A 129 6.18 -14.02 -27.28
C ILE A 129 6.86 -12.68 -27.63
N LYS A 130 6.61 -12.14 -28.82
CA LYS A 130 7.13 -10.83 -29.24
C LYS A 130 6.63 -9.72 -28.32
N GLN A 131 5.33 -9.68 -28.02
CA GLN A 131 4.74 -8.70 -27.12
C GLN A 131 5.37 -8.76 -25.72
N GLN A 132 5.46 -9.96 -25.11
CA GLN A 132 6.10 -10.14 -23.80
C GLN A 132 7.56 -9.70 -23.80
N THR A 133 8.28 -9.92 -24.91
CA THR A 133 9.68 -9.49 -25.06
C THR A 133 9.80 -7.97 -25.10
N LEU A 134 8.93 -7.28 -25.84
CA LEU A 134 8.90 -5.83 -25.89
C LEU A 134 8.55 -5.23 -24.52
N GLU A 135 7.53 -5.75 -23.85
CA GLU A 135 7.15 -5.32 -22.50
C GLU A 135 8.31 -5.49 -21.49
N ARG A 136 9.03 -6.62 -21.56
CA ARG A 136 10.24 -6.85 -20.74
C ARG A 136 11.33 -5.81 -21.04
N LYS A 137 11.60 -5.51 -22.32
CA LYS A 137 12.60 -4.50 -22.73
C LYS A 137 12.22 -3.12 -22.20
N VAL A 138 10.96 -2.68 -22.36
CA VAL A 138 10.46 -1.40 -21.84
C VAL A 138 10.60 -1.32 -20.32
N ARG A 139 10.22 -2.39 -19.59
CA ARG A 139 10.36 -2.46 -18.14
C ARG A 139 11.81 -2.35 -17.67
N LEU A 140 12.74 -3.01 -18.37
CA LEU A 140 14.18 -2.94 -18.07
C LEU A 140 14.75 -1.54 -18.35
N ALA A 141 14.40 -0.94 -19.49
CA ALA A 141 14.80 0.42 -19.83
C ALA A 141 14.32 1.43 -18.78
N LYS A 142 13.05 1.35 -18.35
CA LYS A 142 12.49 2.18 -17.27
C LYS A 142 13.24 1.98 -15.94
N ARG A 143 13.53 0.74 -15.53
CA ARG A 143 14.32 0.45 -14.32
C ARG A 143 15.73 1.03 -14.39
N LYS A 144 16.40 0.91 -15.54
CA LYS A 144 17.74 1.46 -15.78
C LYS A 144 17.73 3.00 -15.68
N ALA A 145 16.74 3.64 -16.31
CA ALA A 145 16.58 5.10 -16.25
C ALA A 145 16.33 5.60 -14.81
N ILE A 146 15.48 4.91 -14.04
CA ILE A 146 15.24 5.24 -12.63
C ILE A 146 16.51 5.08 -11.79
N ARG A 147 17.26 3.99 -11.98
CA ARG A 147 18.53 3.76 -11.26
C ARG A 147 19.54 4.88 -11.56
N LYS A 148 19.74 5.20 -12.85
CA LYS A 148 20.62 6.30 -13.27
C LYS A 148 20.18 7.65 -12.68
N LYS A 149 18.87 7.94 -12.66
CA LYS A 149 18.34 9.18 -12.07
C LYS A 149 18.65 9.26 -10.56
N ARG A 150 18.45 8.16 -9.81
CA ARG A 150 18.74 8.11 -8.37
C ARG A 150 20.22 8.32 -8.09
N GLU A 151 21.08 7.65 -8.85
CA GLU A 151 22.54 7.81 -8.75
C GLU A 151 22.97 9.25 -8.99
N LEU A 152 22.47 9.88 -10.06
CA LEU A 152 22.73 11.31 -10.32
C LEU A 152 22.21 12.22 -9.20
N THR A 153 21.08 11.86 -8.57
CA THR A 153 20.53 12.63 -7.44
C THR A 153 21.39 12.48 -6.19
N ASN A 154 21.88 11.27 -5.91
CA ASN A 154 22.78 10.99 -4.79
C ASN A 154 24.14 11.68 -4.95
N LEU A 155 24.62 11.85 -6.19
CA LEU A 155 25.84 12.61 -6.51
C LEU A 155 25.64 14.14 -6.44
N GLY A 156 24.47 14.61 -6.01
CA GLY A 156 24.22 16.05 -5.86
C GLY A 156 24.09 16.81 -7.18
N LYS A 157 23.81 16.14 -8.30
CA LYS A 157 23.66 16.80 -9.61
C LYS A 157 22.63 17.94 -9.50
N PRO A 158 22.99 19.18 -9.87
CA PRO A 158 22.07 20.31 -9.81
C PRO A 158 20.78 20.04 -10.58
N LYS A 159 19.65 20.53 -10.02
CA LYS A 159 18.37 20.52 -10.72
C LYS A 159 18.46 21.47 -11.92
N ARG A 160 17.73 21.13 -12.98
CA ARG A 160 17.64 21.99 -14.18
C ARG A 160 17.01 23.34 -13.80
N PRO A 161 17.37 24.44 -14.48
CA PRO A 161 16.70 25.71 -14.28
C PRO A 161 15.19 25.55 -14.54
N ARG A 162 14.37 26.24 -13.75
CA ARG A 162 12.92 26.23 -13.95
C ARG A 162 12.60 27.02 -15.22
N SER A 163 11.73 26.46 -16.06
CA SER A 163 11.14 27.19 -17.19
C SER A 163 10.16 28.25 -16.68
N PRO A 164 9.94 29.38 -17.38
CA PRO A 164 8.90 30.36 -17.03
C PRO A 164 7.54 29.72 -16.74
N PHE A 165 7.15 28.70 -17.51
CA PHE A 165 5.95 27.91 -17.24
C PHE A 165 5.99 27.23 -15.88
N ASN A 166 7.12 26.61 -15.49
CA ASN A 166 7.23 25.94 -14.19
C ASN A 166 7.23 26.95 -13.03
N ILE A 167 7.68 28.18 -13.26
CA ILE A 167 7.64 29.27 -12.27
C ILE A 167 6.18 29.70 -12.07
N PHE A 168 5.48 30.06 -13.14
CA PHE A 168 4.04 30.36 -13.14
C PHE A 168 3.21 29.26 -12.48
N MET A 169 3.44 28.01 -12.87
CA MET A 169 2.74 26.85 -12.30
C MET A 169 2.99 26.71 -10.80
N SER A 170 4.13 27.15 -10.26
CA SER A 170 4.39 27.11 -8.82
C SER A 170 3.82 28.31 -8.06
N GLU A 171 3.74 29.48 -8.70
CA GLU A 171 3.19 30.71 -8.10
C GLU A 171 1.66 30.64 -8.00
N HIS A 172 0.99 30.15 -9.03
CA HIS A 172 -0.47 30.11 -9.09
C HIS A 172 -1.09 28.78 -8.61
N PHE A 173 -0.28 27.83 -8.11
CA PHE A 173 -0.78 26.51 -7.72
C PHE A 173 -1.78 26.55 -6.57
N GLU A 174 -1.57 27.42 -5.58
CA GLU A 174 -2.44 27.52 -4.41
C GLU A 174 -3.81 28.10 -4.80
N GLU A 175 -3.81 29.14 -5.62
CA GLU A 175 -4.97 29.89 -6.13
C GLU A 175 -5.74 29.18 -7.25
N ALA A 176 -5.16 28.13 -7.82
CA ALA A 176 -5.77 27.38 -8.91
C ALA A 176 -7.12 26.79 -8.53
N ARG A 177 -8.09 26.90 -9.44
CA ARG A 177 -9.41 26.29 -9.32
C ARG A 177 -9.30 24.77 -9.34
N GLY A 178 -9.99 24.10 -8.41
CA GLY A 178 -10.06 22.64 -8.33
C GLY A 178 -9.76 22.12 -6.93
N THR A 179 -10.37 20.99 -6.58
CA THR A 179 -10.15 20.34 -5.27
C THR A 179 -9.00 19.34 -5.33
N SER A 180 -8.83 18.72 -6.50
CA SER A 180 -7.72 17.80 -6.77
C SER A 180 -6.52 18.52 -7.38
N THR A 181 -5.32 18.08 -7.01
CA THR A 181 -4.07 18.49 -7.67
C THR A 181 -4.12 18.35 -9.19
N THR A 182 -4.80 17.33 -9.72
CA THR A 182 -4.91 17.14 -11.17
C THR A 182 -5.76 18.21 -11.84
N GLU A 183 -6.86 18.60 -11.20
CA GLU A 183 -7.79 19.63 -11.69
C GLU A 183 -7.12 21.01 -11.68
N LYS A 184 -6.41 21.31 -10.58
CA LYS A 184 -5.61 22.53 -10.46
C LYS A 184 -4.56 22.63 -11.57
N LEU A 185 -3.84 21.55 -11.84
CA LEU A 185 -2.84 21.51 -12.91
C LEU A 185 -3.44 21.68 -14.31
N THR A 186 -4.66 21.18 -14.54
CA THR A 186 -5.36 21.39 -15.82
C THR A 186 -5.82 22.83 -15.96
N SER A 187 -6.44 23.43 -14.94
CA SER A 187 -6.84 24.85 -14.98
C SER A 187 -5.65 25.75 -15.27
N LEU A 188 -4.54 25.58 -14.53
CA LEU A 188 -3.35 26.41 -14.71
C LEU A 188 -2.70 26.24 -16.09
N ARG A 189 -2.80 25.06 -16.69
CA ARG A 189 -2.32 24.85 -18.05
C ARG A 189 -3.13 25.64 -19.06
N ASP A 190 -4.45 25.68 -18.89
CA ASP A 190 -5.35 26.44 -19.75
C ASP A 190 -5.15 27.94 -19.54
N ASP A 191 -5.04 28.38 -18.28
CA ASP A 191 -4.73 29.77 -17.91
C ASP A 191 -3.39 30.21 -18.56
N TRP A 192 -2.33 29.40 -18.45
CA TRP A 192 -1.04 29.67 -19.13
C TRP A 192 -1.16 29.73 -20.65
N ARG A 193 -1.98 28.86 -21.26
CA ARG A 193 -2.19 28.87 -22.72
C ARG A 193 -2.76 30.21 -23.17
N ASN A 194 -3.69 30.75 -22.38
CA ASN A 194 -4.43 31.98 -22.65
C ASN A 194 -3.67 33.27 -22.28
N LEU A 195 -2.56 33.21 -21.52
CA LEU A 195 -1.72 34.39 -21.24
C LEU A 195 -1.07 34.98 -22.51
N PHE A 196 -0.97 36.30 -22.56
CA PHE A 196 -0.29 37.01 -23.65
C PHE A 196 1.24 36.88 -23.57
N SER A 197 1.94 37.10 -24.69
CA SER A 197 3.40 36.96 -24.78
C SER A 197 4.14 37.81 -23.74
N HIS A 198 3.71 39.05 -23.50
CA HIS A 198 4.33 39.94 -22.50
C HIS A 198 4.16 39.44 -21.05
N GLN A 199 3.06 38.73 -20.74
CA GLN A 199 2.81 38.16 -19.42
C GLN A 199 3.59 36.86 -19.17
N LYS A 200 4.00 36.18 -20.25
CA LYS A 200 4.82 34.95 -20.21
C LYS A 200 6.31 35.23 -20.01
N HIS A 201 6.76 36.47 -20.22
CA HIS A 201 8.14 36.92 -19.98
C HIS A 201 8.29 37.38 -18.52
N VAL A 202 8.28 36.44 -17.59
CA VAL A 202 8.63 36.73 -16.20
C VAL A 202 10.16 36.74 -16.11
N GLY A 203 10.75 37.91 -16.35
CA GLY A 203 12.13 38.20 -15.98
C GLY A 203 12.26 38.38 -14.46
N PRO A 204 13.46 38.23 -13.87
CA PRO A 204 13.69 38.33 -12.42
C PRO A 204 13.32 39.69 -11.78
N LEU A 205 12.90 40.68 -12.57
CA LEU A 205 12.51 42.02 -12.13
C LEU A 205 11.00 42.24 -11.98
N PHE A 206 10.15 41.25 -12.31
CA PHE A 206 8.69 41.36 -12.12
C PHE A 206 8.20 41.00 -10.70
N PHE A 207 9.12 40.86 -9.73
CA PHE A 207 8.79 40.55 -8.33
C PHE A 207 8.11 41.70 -7.56
N THR A 208 7.96 42.88 -8.14
CA THR A 208 7.41 44.06 -7.46
C THR A 208 6.17 44.70 -8.10
N CYS A 209 5.72 44.28 -9.29
CA CYS A 209 4.64 45.01 -9.99
C CYS A 209 3.26 44.35 -10.02
N ILE A 210 3.07 43.11 -9.56
CA ILE A 210 1.76 42.43 -9.59
C ILE A 210 1.09 42.38 -8.20
N VAL A 211 1.36 43.36 -7.34
CA VAL A 211 0.51 43.65 -6.16
C VAL A 211 -0.33 44.92 -6.40
N PHE A 212 -0.12 45.62 -7.51
CA PHE A 212 -0.76 46.92 -7.77
C PHE A 212 -1.73 46.90 -8.96
N ILE A 213 -2.51 45.82 -9.13
CA ILE A 213 -3.71 45.86 -9.98
C ILE A 213 -4.86 45.11 -9.26
N GLN A 214 -5.28 45.67 -8.13
CA GLN A 214 -6.65 45.53 -7.62
C GLN A 214 -7.28 46.93 -7.68
N PRO A 215 -8.42 47.13 -8.38
CA PRO A 215 -9.01 48.45 -8.53
C PRO A 215 -9.65 48.89 -7.21
N PHE A 216 -9.14 49.99 -6.67
CA PHE A 216 -9.71 50.73 -5.55
C PHE A 216 -11.09 51.28 -5.97
N THR A 217 -12.17 50.56 -5.66
CA THR A 217 -13.54 51.08 -5.77
C THR A 217 -13.85 51.88 -4.50
N GLY A 218 -13.31 53.10 -4.43
CA GLY A 218 -13.66 54.08 -3.41
C GLY A 218 -15.01 54.71 -3.72
N THR A 219 -16.05 54.26 -3.05
CA THR A 219 -17.36 54.92 -3.01
C THR A 219 -17.25 56.22 -2.19
N THR A 220 -17.12 57.36 -2.87
CA THR A 220 -17.42 58.68 -2.30
C THR A 220 -18.93 58.89 -2.28
N ARG A 221 -19.53 59.01 -1.09
CA ARG A 221 -20.86 59.62 -0.93
C ARG A 221 -20.74 60.78 0.06
N LYS A 222 -21.13 61.95 -0.42
CA LYS A 222 -21.40 63.17 0.35
C LYS A 222 -22.57 62.94 1.31
#